data_AF-A0A836BXJ2-F1
#
_entry.id   AF-A0A836BXJ2-F1
#
_cell.length_a   1.000
_cell.length_b   1.000
_cell.length_c   1.000
_cell.angle_alpha   90.00
_cell.angle_beta   90.00
_cell.angle_gamma   90.00
#
_symmetry.space_group_name_H-M   'P 1'
#
loop_
_entity.id
_entity.type
_entity.pdbx_description
1 polymer ?
#
loop_
_entity_poly.entity_id
_entity_poly.type
_entity_poly.pdbx_seq_one_letter_code
_entity_poly.pdbx_strand_id
1 'polypeptide(L)'
;MGSYYSKSKKSKGPDITDADRAILSLKTQRKKLEDQEKLINTRLERHGEVARQLAAEGRRDRALLALRKKKLSERQLGQLHSLIINVEEMLSNIESTKKQTAVFSALQQSNDALKQLQAQVKLEDVQRLLDDTAEAKAYQEELSALLGEQLSEGEDAEVEAELAALEEVVHDEEKLAMPTAPQTKVPEVEAAMAQAAAAAAEAKAAAEAGAGAAEAEAEAEEPAAPAEGRREAMLAS
;
A
#
# COMPACT_ATOMS: atom_id res chain seq x y z
N MET A 1 -9.11 52.79 51.96
CA MET A 1 -10.26 52.30 51.17
C MET A 1 -9.75 51.29 50.15
N GLY A 2 -10.37 50.11 50.13
CA GLY A 2 -9.74 48.86 49.72
C GLY A 2 -9.53 48.63 48.23
N SER A 3 -8.44 47.91 47.94
CA SER A 3 -8.19 47.26 46.66
C SER A 3 -8.64 45.81 46.77
N TYR A 4 -9.86 45.52 46.33
CA TYR A 4 -10.39 44.16 46.18
C TYR A 4 -10.62 43.90 44.69
N TYR A 5 -9.54 43.76 43.94
CA TYR A 5 -9.60 43.19 42.59
C TYR A 5 -9.04 41.77 42.67
N SER A 6 -9.88 40.83 43.12
CA SER A 6 -9.60 39.41 42.98
C SER A 6 -9.63 39.08 41.49
N LYS A 7 -8.45 38.92 40.88
CA LYS A 7 -8.31 38.28 39.58
C LYS A 7 -8.89 36.87 39.70
N SER A 8 -10.10 36.66 39.21
CA SER A 8 -10.67 35.33 39.08
C SER A 8 -9.76 34.52 38.18
N LYS A 9 -9.28 33.40 38.72
CA LYS A 9 -8.49 32.40 38.02
C LYS A 9 -9.40 31.83 36.93
N LYS A 10 -9.29 32.34 35.71
CA LYS A 10 -9.98 31.84 34.52
C LYS A 10 -9.70 30.34 34.47
N SER A 11 -10.71 29.52 34.72
CA SER A 11 -10.61 28.08 34.54
C SER A 11 -10.12 27.86 33.12
N LYS A 12 -8.95 27.23 32.97
CA LYS A 12 -8.48 26.80 31.65
C LYS A 12 -9.54 25.81 31.17
N GLY A 13 -10.31 26.20 30.15
CA GLY A 13 -11.20 25.28 29.45
C GLY A 13 -10.40 24.14 28.81
N PRO A 14 -11.07 23.17 28.19
CA PRO A 14 -10.38 22.08 27.49
C PRO A 14 -9.33 22.67 26.53
N ASP A 15 -8.10 22.14 26.60
CA ASP A 15 -6.99 22.61 25.78
C ASP A 15 -7.35 22.42 24.30
N ILE A 16 -7.40 23.54 23.58
CA ILE A 16 -7.74 23.55 22.15
C ILE A 16 -6.60 22.85 21.40
N THR A 17 -6.88 21.69 20.83
CA THR A 17 -5.90 20.95 20.04
C THR A 17 -5.70 21.61 18.67
N ASP A 18 -4.56 21.38 18.04
CA ASP A 18 -4.30 21.88 16.68
C ASP A 18 -5.33 21.32 15.67
N ALA A 19 -5.83 20.10 15.92
CA ALA A 19 -6.92 19.51 15.15
C ALA A 19 -8.22 20.33 15.26
N ASP A 20 -8.56 20.82 16.46
CA ASP A 20 -9.76 21.64 16.65
C ASP A 20 -9.64 23.01 15.95
N ARG A 21 -8.42 23.58 15.89
CA ARG A 21 -8.15 24.80 15.11
C ARG A 21 -8.28 24.56 13.61
N ALA A 22 -7.81 23.43 13.12
CA ALA A 22 -7.95 23.04 11.71
C ALA A 22 -9.42 22.80 11.33
N ILE A 23 -10.20 22.16 12.21
CA ILE A 23 -11.65 21.98 12.00
C ILE A 23 -12.34 23.35 11.92
N LEU A 24 -12.00 24.29 12.80
CA LEU A 24 -12.59 25.63 12.78
C LEU A 24 -12.24 26.40 11.50
N SER A 25 -10.98 26.31 11.03
CA SER A 25 -10.55 27.00 9.81
C SER A 25 -11.26 26.43 8.57
N LEU A 26 -11.37 25.10 8.46
CA LEU A 26 -12.10 24.43 7.39
C LEU A 26 -13.60 24.77 7.40
N LYS A 27 -14.25 24.77 8.57
CA LYS A 27 -15.66 25.20 8.69
C LYS A 27 -15.86 26.66 8.27
N THR A 28 -14.92 27.52 8.64
CA THR A 28 -14.94 28.94 8.23
C THR A 28 -14.78 29.07 6.70
N GLN A 29 -13.90 28.28 6.09
CA GLN A 29 -13.74 28.23 4.64
C GLN A 29 -15.00 27.73 3.94
N ARG A 30 -15.63 26.66 4.44
CA ARG A 30 -16.90 26.14 3.90
C ARG A 30 -17.97 27.22 3.87
N LYS A 31 -18.16 27.94 4.98
CA LYS A 31 -19.12 29.05 5.06
C LYS A 31 -18.82 30.16 4.05
N LYS A 32 -17.54 30.50 3.86
CA LYS A 32 -17.15 31.49 2.84
C LYS A 32 -17.45 31.02 1.42
N LEU A 33 -17.26 29.73 1.13
CA LEU A 33 -17.62 29.14 -0.16
C LEU A 33 -19.14 29.16 -0.36
N GLU A 34 -19.94 28.76 0.64
CA GLU A 34 -21.41 28.84 0.61
C GLU A 34 -21.91 30.27 0.37
N ASP A 35 -21.28 31.27 0.98
CA ASP A 35 -21.64 32.68 0.76
C ASP A 35 -21.27 33.16 -0.66
N GLN A 36 -20.15 32.68 -1.21
CA GLN A 36 -19.78 32.91 -2.61
C GLN A 36 -20.76 32.23 -3.58
N GLU A 37 -21.24 31.03 -3.24
CA GLU A 37 -22.25 30.29 -4.00
C GLU A 37 -23.52 31.14 -4.18
N LYS A 38 -24.05 31.69 -3.08
CA LYS A 38 -25.23 32.56 -3.10
C LYS A 38 -25.01 33.78 -3.99
N LEU A 39 -23.84 34.42 -3.88
CA LEU A 39 -23.46 35.56 -4.71
C LEU A 39 -23.43 35.22 -6.21
N ILE A 40 -22.88 34.06 -6.57
CA ILE A 40 -22.84 33.58 -7.95
C ILE A 40 -24.25 33.23 -8.46
N ASN A 41 -25.09 32.60 -7.64
CA ASN A 41 -26.47 32.28 -8.00
C ASN A 41 -27.30 33.54 -8.30
N THR A 42 -27.23 34.57 -7.45
CA THR A 42 -27.90 35.86 -7.73
C THR A 42 -27.36 36.51 -9.01
N ARG A 43 -26.05 36.38 -9.30
CA ARG A 43 -25.47 36.89 -10.55
C ARG A 43 -25.97 36.11 -11.78
N LEU A 44 -26.13 34.79 -11.64
CA LEU A 44 -26.62 33.89 -12.68
C LEU A 44 -28.07 34.20 -13.05
N GLU A 45 -28.93 34.42 -12.05
CA GLU A 45 -30.31 34.91 -12.21
C GLU A 45 -30.34 36.23 -12.99
N ARG A 46 -29.55 37.22 -12.56
CA ARG A 46 -29.42 38.51 -13.25
C ARG A 46 -28.95 38.37 -14.69
N HIS A 47 -27.95 37.52 -14.97
CA HIS A 47 -27.52 37.27 -16.34
C HIS A 47 -28.62 36.61 -17.19
N GLY A 48 -29.44 35.75 -16.59
CA GLY A 48 -30.61 35.15 -17.23
C GLY A 48 -31.71 36.15 -17.54
N GLU A 49 -32.01 37.07 -16.63
CA GLU A 49 -32.98 38.16 -16.85
C GLU A 49 -32.51 39.13 -17.94
N VAL A 50 -31.26 39.60 -17.86
CA VAL A 50 -30.67 40.49 -18.86
C VAL A 50 -30.64 39.83 -20.25
N ALA A 51 -30.31 38.54 -20.33
CA ALA A 51 -30.36 37.80 -21.58
C ALA A 51 -31.79 37.73 -22.15
N ARG A 52 -32.81 37.51 -21.30
CA ARG A 52 -34.22 37.50 -21.71
C ARG A 52 -34.68 38.87 -22.24
N GLN A 53 -34.33 39.95 -21.55
CA GLN A 53 -34.66 41.32 -21.95
C GLN A 53 -34.00 41.68 -23.31
N LEU A 54 -32.70 41.43 -23.45
CA LEU A 54 -31.97 41.72 -24.69
C LEU A 54 -32.45 40.87 -25.88
N ALA A 55 -32.92 39.65 -25.63
CA ALA A 55 -33.55 38.81 -26.64
C ALA A 55 -34.91 39.39 -27.09
N ALA A 56 -35.72 39.89 -26.16
CA ALA A 56 -36.99 40.57 -26.48
C ALA A 56 -36.78 41.88 -27.26
N GLU A 57 -35.70 42.61 -26.99
CA GLU A 57 -35.30 43.82 -27.74
C GLU A 57 -34.72 43.52 -29.14
N GLY A 58 -34.55 42.26 -29.53
CA GLY A 58 -33.97 41.86 -30.83
C GLY A 58 -32.43 42.04 -30.92
N ARG A 59 -31.75 42.29 -29.80
CA ARG A 59 -30.31 42.62 -29.76
C ARG A 59 -29.46 41.38 -29.57
N ARG A 60 -29.40 40.57 -30.64
CA ARG A 60 -28.80 39.23 -30.65
C ARG A 60 -27.38 39.17 -30.09
N ASP A 61 -26.47 40.04 -30.52
CA ASP A 61 -25.06 39.99 -30.11
C ASP A 61 -24.87 40.24 -28.60
N ARG A 62 -25.67 41.15 -28.03
CA ARG A 62 -25.63 41.46 -26.60
C ARG A 62 -26.25 40.34 -25.78
N ALA A 63 -27.34 39.74 -26.26
CA ALA A 63 -27.95 38.57 -25.63
C ALA A 63 -26.97 37.37 -25.60
N LEU A 64 -26.24 37.12 -26.70
CA LEU A 64 -25.20 36.08 -26.75
C LEU A 64 -24.07 36.34 -25.75
N LEU A 65 -23.62 37.60 -25.60
CA LEU A 65 -22.62 37.95 -24.60
C LEU A 65 -23.11 37.69 -23.17
N ALA A 66 -24.37 38.03 -22.86
CA ALA A 66 -24.98 37.75 -21.55
C ALA A 66 -25.07 36.25 -21.27
N LEU A 67 -25.44 35.44 -22.26
CA LEU A 67 -25.47 33.98 -22.15
C LEU A 67 -24.07 33.38 -21.96
N ARG A 68 -23.04 33.90 -22.62
CA ARG A 68 -21.65 33.48 -22.39
C ARG A 68 -21.20 33.77 -20.96
N LYS A 69 -21.54 34.94 -20.42
CA LYS A 69 -21.28 35.28 -19.01
C LYS A 69 -22.01 34.35 -18.06
N LYS A 70 -23.29 34.04 -18.33
CA LYS A 70 -24.07 33.05 -17.58
C LYS A 70 -23.37 31.68 -17.54
N LYS A 71 -22.95 31.17 -18.69
CA LYS A 71 -22.26 29.87 -18.80
C LYS A 71 -20.92 29.84 -18.06
N LEU A 72 -20.18 30.96 -18.05
CA LEU A 72 -18.97 31.07 -17.24
C LEU A 72 -19.27 31.02 -15.74
N SER A 73 -20.32 31.72 -15.29
CA SER A 73 -20.77 31.66 -13.89
C SER A 73 -21.26 30.26 -13.49
N GLU A 74 -21.95 29.53 -14.38
CA GLU A 74 -22.31 28.13 -14.17
C GLU A 74 -21.07 27.25 -14.01
N ARG A 75 -20.02 27.45 -14.82
CA ARG A 75 -18.75 26.73 -14.67
C ARG A 75 -18.08 27.02 -13.32
N GLN A 76 -18.05 28.29 -12.92
CA GLN A 76 -17.50 28.70 -11.62
C GLN A 76 -18.30 28.10 -10.46
N LEU A 77 -19.63 28.02 -10.58
CA LEU A 77 -20.49 27.39 -9.59
C LEU A 77 -20.16 25.90 -9.44
N GLY A 78 -20.02 25.17 -10.55
CA GLY A 78 -19.63 23.76 -10.51
C GLY A 78 -18.24 23.53 -9.88
N GLN A 79 -17.28 24.40 -10.16
CA GLN A 79 -15.97 24.37 -9.49
C GLN A 79 -16.09 24.61 -7.98
N LEU A 80 -16.94 25.56 -7.59
CA LEU A 80 -17.17 25.88 -6.18
C LEU A 80 -17.88 24.74 -5.43
N HIS A 81 -18.83 24.05 -6.06
CA HIS A 81 -19.45 22.85 -5.50
C HIS A 81 -18.43 21.73 -5.28
N SER A 82 -17.53 21.50 -6.24
CA SER A 82 -16.43 20.53 -6.05
C SER A 82 -15.53 20.93 -4.88
N LEU A 83 -15.20 22.21 -4.72
CA LEU A 83 -14.42 22.68 -3.57
C LEU A 83 -15.13 22.49 -2.23
N ILE A 84 -16.46 22.71 -2.17
CA ILE A 84 -17.25 22.48 -0.96
C ILE A 84 -17.18 21.00 -0.57
N ILE A 85 -17.42 20.09 -1.53
CA ILE A 85 -17.33 18.64 -1.31
C ILE A 85 -15.94 18.27 -0.78
N ASN A 86 -14.87 18.75 -1.42
CA ASN A 86 -13.50 18.50 -0.97
C ASN A 86 -13.26 18.96 0.48
N VAL A 87 -13.82 20.11 0.89
CA VAL A 87 -13.72 20.61 2.28
C VAL A 87 -14.48 19.72 3.26
N GLU A 88 -15.65 19.22 2.87
CA GLU A 88 -16.43 18.28 3.69
C GLU A 88 -15.74 16.92 3.83
N GLU A 89 -15.13 16.40 2.76
CA GLU A 89 -14.29 15.21 2.79
C GLU A 89 -13.09 15.40 3.73
N MET A 90 -12.38 16.54 3.64
CA MET A 90 -11.28 16.86 4.55
C MET A 90 -11.73 16.89 6.02
N LEU A 91 -12.91 17.45 6.32
CA LEU A 91 -13.48 17.44 7.67
C LEU A 91 -13.77 16.00 8.15
N SER A 92 -14.41 15.18 7.31
CA SER A 92 -14.70 13.77 7.63
C SER A 92 -13.43 12.96 7.85
N ASN A 93 -12.40 13.20 7.04
CA ASN A 93 -11.09 12.58 7.18
C ASN A 93 -10.40 12.95 8.50
N ILE A 94 -10.49 14.22 8.92
CA ILE A 94 -9.95 14.66 10.22
C ILE A 94 -10.70 13.98 11.37
N GLU A 95 -12.03 13.88 11.30
CA GLU A 95 -12.82 13.21 12.33
C GLU A 95 -12.50 11.71 12.43
N SER A 96 -12.35 11.05 11.28
CA SER A 96 -11.95 9.65 11.21
C SER A 96 -10.53 9.46 11.75
N THR A 97 -9.59 10.33 11.38
CA THR A 97 -8.22 10.33 11.91
C THR A 97 -8.21 10.54 13.42
N LYS A 98 -9.03 11.45 13.97
CA LYS A 98 -9.15 11.67 15.43
C LYS A 98 -9.65 10.43 16.17
N LYS A 99 -10.52 9.63 15.55
CA LYS A 99 -10.95 8.34 16.11
C LYS A 99 -9.83 7.29 16.00
N GLN A 100 -9.15 7.23 14.86
CA GLN A 100 -8.02 6.32 14.64
C GLN A 100 -6.86 6.59 15.62
N THR A 101 -6.55 7.85 15.93
CA THR A 101 -5.51 8.19 16.92
C THR A 101 -5.90 7.76 18.33
N ALA A 102 -7.19 7.85 18.69
CA ALA A 102 -7.68 7.32 19.97
C ALA A 102 -7.54 5.81 20.05
N VAL A 103 -7.89 5.08 18.97
CA VAL A 103 -7.69 3.62 18.88
C VAL A 103 -6.21 3.26 18.95
N PHE A 104 -5.35 3.99 18.23
CA PHE A 104 -3.91 3.79 18.26
C PHE A 104 -3.31 4.01 19.66
N SER A 105 -3.74 5.05 20.38
CA SER A 105 -3.32 5.29 21.76
C SER A 105 -3.75 4.15 22.70
N ALA A 106 -4.97 3.62 22.53
CA ALA A 106 -5.44 2.46 23.30
C ALA A 106 -4.62 1.19 22.98
N LEU A 107 -4.29 0.95 21.71
CA LEU A 107 -3.42 -0.15 21.30
C LEU A 107 -2.01 -0.02 21.86
N GLN A 108 -1.46 1.19 21.89
CA GLN A 108 -0.14 1.46 22.48
C GLN A 108 -0.14 1.16 23.99
N GLN A 109 -1.16 1.63 24.72
CA GLN A 109 -1.32 1.32 26.14
C GLN A 109 -1.50 -0.19 26.39
N SER A 110 -2.25 -0.89 25.53
CA SER A 110 -2.38 -2.34 25.60
C SER A 110 -1.05 -3.05 25.34
N ASN A 111 -0.26 -2.59 24.38
CA ASN A 111 1.06 -3.15 24.08
C ASN A 111 2.04 -2.94 25.25
N ASP A 112 2.03 -1.77 25.86
CA ASP A 112 2.86 -1.46 27.02
C ASP A 112 2.46 -2.29 28.25
N ALA A 113 1.15 -2.48 28.48
CA ALA A 113 0.65 -3.39 29.52
C ALA A 113 1.05 -4.84 29.25
N LEU A 114 0.97 -5.32 28.00
CA LEU A 114 1.44 -6.65 27.62
C LEU A 114 2.94 -6.82 27.85
N LYS A 115 3.75 -5.81 27.53
CA LYS A 115 5.20 -5.83 27.82
C LYS A 115 5.48 -5.93 29.31
N GLN A 116 4.73 -5.20 30.14
CA GLN A 116 4.87 -5.25 31.60
C GLN A 116 4.50 -6.64 32.15
N LEU A 117 3.36 -7.20 31.73
CA LEU A 117 2.96 -8.55 32.12
C LEU A 117 3.99 -9.59 31.65
N GLN A 118 4.46 -9.49 30.41
CA GLN A 118 5.47 -10.40 29.89
C GLN A 118 6.81 -10.28 30.63
N ALA A 119 7.18 -9.09 31.14
CA ALA A 119 8.38 -8.90 31.94
C ALA A 119 8.27 -9.55 33.33
N GLN A 120 7.09 -9.49 33.96
CA GLN A 120 6.83 -10.14 35.26
C GLN A 120 6.87 -11.67 35.12
N VAL A 121 6.13 -12.21 34.15
CA VAL A 121 6.06 -13.65 33.88
C VAL A 121 7.44 -14.23 33.53
N LYS A 122 8.22 -13.57 32.67
CA LYS A 122 9.57 -14.06 32.30
C LYS A 122 10.55 -14.09 33.47
N LEU A 123 10.46 -13.19 34.44
CA LEU A 123 11.40 -13.16 35.56
C LEU A 123 11.09 -14.29 36.55
N GLU A 124 9.81 -14.46 36.88
CA GLU A 124 9.34 -15.45 37.86
C GLU A 124 9.41 -16.87 37.30
N ASP A 125 9.04 -17.07 36.04
CA ASP A 125 9.03 -18.41 35.42
C ASP A 125 10.44 -18.91 35.08
N VAL A 126 11.40 -18.03 34.73
CA VAL A 126 12.78 -18.47 34.45
C VAL A 126 13.50 -18.87 35.73
N GLN A 127 13.31 -18.12 36.83
CA GLN A 127 13.90 -18.46 38.13
C GLN A 127 13.35 -19.80 38.63
N ARG A 128 12.02 -19.96 38.60
CA ARG A 128 11.34 -21.19 39.03
C ARG A 128 11.74 -22.39 38.18
N LEU A 129 11.81 -22.23 36.86
CA LEU A 129 12.23 -23.32 35.97
C LEU A 129 13.67 -23.74 36.21
N LEU A 130 14.59 -22.81 36.47
CA LEU A 130 16.00 -23.11 36.78
C LEU A 130 16.14 -23.85 38.11
N ASP A 131 15.38 -23.42 39.13
CA ASP A 131 15.38 -24.09 40.44
C ASP A 131 14.77 -25.50 40.31
N ASP A 132 13.62 -25.65 39.64
CA ASP A 132 12.96 -26.93 39.40
C ASP A 132 13.86 -27.90 38.58
N THR A 133 14.62 -27.39 37.59
CA THR A 133 15.56 -28.23 36.81
C THR A 133 16.83 -28.56 37.57
N ALA A 134 17.34 -27.67 38.41
CA ALA A 134 18.49 -27.95 39.27
C ALA A 134 18.13 -29.00 40.33
N GLU A 135 16.96 -28.90 40.95
CA GLU A 135 16.44 -29.91 41.88
C GLU A 135 16.18 -31.25 41.18
N ALA A 136 15.55 -31.25 40.00
CA ALA A 136 15.35 -32.48 39.23
C ALA A 136 16.66 -33.15 38.82
N LYS A 137 17.69 -32.37 38.45
CA LYS A 137 19.03 -32.88 38.12
C LYS A 137 19.72 -33.45 39.35
N ALA A 138 19.67 -32.75 40.49
CA ALA A 138 20.23 -33.23 41.75
C ALA A 138 19.56 -34.53 42.20
N TYR A 139 18.23 -34.61 42.09
CA TYR A 139 17.49 -35.84 42.37
C TYR A 139 17.88 -36.98 41.42
N GLN A 140 18.05 -36.71 40.11
CA GLN A 140 18.55 -37.70 39.17
C GLN A 140 19.97 -38.17 39.50
N GLU A 141 20.86 -37.26 39.87
CA GLU A 141 22.25 -37.59 40.23
C GLU A 141 22.30 -38.41 41.52
N GLU A 142 21.50 -38.06 42.53
CA GLU A 142 21.38 -38.81 43.78
C GLU A 142 20.78 -40.20 43.55
N LEU A 143 19.74 -40.30 42.72
CA LEU A 143 19.16 -41.57 42.31
C LEU A 143 20.20 -42.41 41.53
N SER A 144 20.91 -41.81 40.58
CA SER A 144 21.94 -42.49 39.79
C SER A 144 23.10 -42.97 40.66
N ALA A 145 23.52 -42.19 41.66
CA ALA A 145 24.55 -42.57 42.60
C ALA A 145 24.09 -43.73 43.51
N LEU A 146 22.85 -43.69 44.00
CA LEU A 146 22.27 -44.78 44.79
C LEU A 146 22.14 -46.08 44.00
N LEU A 147 21.71 -46.01 42.72
CA LEU A 147 21.69 -47.18 41.85
C LEU A 147 23.11 -47.67 41.56
N GLY A 148 24.04 -46.79 41.21
CA GLY A 148 25.43 -47.17 40.92
C GLY A 148 26.20 -47.75 42.11
N GLU A 149 25.82 -47.41 43.35
CA GLU A 149 26.40 -48.03 44.56
C GLU A 149 25.76 -49.41 44.87
N GLN A 150 24.55 -49.67 44.38
CA GLN A 150 23.81 -50.90 44.61
C GLN A 150 24.03 -51.98 43.54
N LEU A 151 24.38 -51.59 42.30
CA LEU A 151 24.74 -52.52 41.23
C LEU A 151 26.15 -53.06 41.42
N SER A 152 26.34 -54.36 41.21
CA SER A 152 27.68 -54.96 41.17
C SER A 152 28.33 -54.80 39.78
N GLU A 153 29.67 -54.82 39.70
CA GLU A 153 30.40 -54.69 38.42
C GLU A 153 29.96 -55.70 37.33
N GLY A 154 29.40 -56.84 37.73
CA GLY A 154 28.85 -57.83 36.79
C GLY A 154 27.47 -57.49 36.24
N GLU A 155 26.62 -56.83 37.04
CA GLU A 155 25.28 -56.41 36.63
C GLU A 155 25.34 -55.14 35.77
N ASP A 156 26.28 -54.22 36.04
CA ASP A 156 26.54 -53.05 35.18
C ASP A 156 26.95 -53.47 33.75
N ALA A 157 27.82 -54.48 33.63
CA ALA A 157 28.24 -55.01 32.33
C ALA A 157 27.10 -55.67 31.54
N GLU A 158 26.12 -56.27 32.25
CA GLU A 158 24.94 -56.87 31.64
C GLU A 158 23.97 -55.79 31.13
N VAL A 159 23.79 -54.70 31.90
CA VAL A 159 22.99 -53.53 31.51
C VAL A 159 23.62 -52.80 30.31
N GLU A 160 24.94 -52.62 30.28
CA GLU A 160 25.64 -52.04 29.13
C GLU A 160 25.47 -52.87 27.85
N ALA A 161 25.51 -54.20 27.97
CA ALA A 161 25.29 -55.10 26.85
C ALA A 161 23.83 -55.04 26.33
N GLU A 162 22.85 -54.94 27.22
CA GLU A 162 21.44 -54.78 26.85
C GLU A 162 21.18 -53.41 26.19
N LEU A 163 21.80 -52.34 26.70
CA LEU A 163 21.74 -51.01 26.09
C LEU A 163 22.30 -51.01 24.67
N ALA A 164 23.47 -51.63 24.46
CA ALA A 164 24.09 -51.73 23.14
C ALA A 164 23.20 -52.49 22.14
N ALA A 165 22.49 -53.53 22.59
CA ALA A 165 21.54 -54.26 21.76
C ALA A 165 20.30 -53.41 21.39
N LEU A 166 19.78 -52.60 22.33
CA LEU A 166 18.68 -51.68 22.07
C LEU A 166 19.07 -50.55 21.12
N GLU A 167 20.29 -50.03 21.25
CA GLU A 167 20.82 -49.00 20.35
C GLU A 167 20.95 -49.50 18.90
N GLU A 168 21.38 -50.76 18.68
CA GLU A 168 21.37 -51.36 17.33
C GLU A 168 19.95 -51.44 16.74
N VAL A 169 18.97 -51.87 17.54
CA VAL A 169 17.58 -52.00 17.10
C VAL A 169 17.00 -50.63 16.72
N VAL A 170 17.21 -49.59 17.54
CA VAL A 170 16.75 -48.23 17.23
C VAL A 170 17.45 -47.67 16.00
N HIS A 171 18.76 -47.89 15.86
CA HIS A 171 19.50 -47.45 14.67
C HIS A 171 19.02 -48.12 13.38
N ASP A 172 18.65 -49.40 13.43
CA ASP A 172 18.12 -50.11 12.28
C ASP A 172 16.67 -49.72 11.96
N GLU A 173 15.86 -49.38 12.96
CA GLU A 173 14.54 -48.76 12.76
C GLU A 173 14.62 -47.36 12.13
N GLU A 174 15.58 -46.52 12.54
CA GLU A 174 15.81 -45.22 11.91
C GLU A 174 16.29 -45.34 10.46
N LYS A 175 17.14 -46.33 10.15
CA LYS A 175 17.54 -46.63 8.76
C LYS A 175 16.38 -47.12 7.90
N LEU A 176 15.41 -47.82 8.49
CA LEU A 176 14.18 -48.28 7.81
C LEU A 176 13.13 -47.14 7.65
N ALA A 177 13.16 -46.14 8.53
CA ALA A 177 12.26 -44.98 8.51
C ALA A 177 12.69 -43.87 7.53
N MET A 178 13.91 -43.90 6.99
CA MET A 178 14.30 -43.00 5.90
C MET A 178 13.74 -43.54 4.55
N PRO A 179 12.79 -42.84 3.90
CA PRO A 179 12.29 -43.29 2.62
C PRO A 179 13.40 -43.21 1.58
N THR A 180 13.75 -44.35 0.98
CA THR A 180 14.56 -44.40 -0.25
C THR A 180 13.84 -43.57 -1.30
N ALA A 181 14.46 -42.46 -1.71
CA ALA A 181 13.88 -41.53 -2.67
C ALA A 181 13.55 -42.28 -3.98
N PRO A 182 12.29 -42.26 -4.46
CA PRO A 182 11.93 -42.91 -5.71
C PRO A 182 12.59 -42.18 -6.89
N GLN A 183 13.39 -42.91 -7.67
CA GLN A 183 13.91 -42.45 -8.96
C GLN A 183 12.79 -42.49 -10.02
N THR A 184 11.82 -41.59 -9.94
CA THR A 184 10.79 -41.45 -10.99
C THR A 184 11.28 -40.48 -12.06
N LYS A 185 11.58 -41.02 -13.26
CA LYS A 185 11.79 -40.24 -14.48
C LYS A 185 10.55 -39.39 -14.77
N VAL A 186 10.77 -38.09 -14.97
CA VAL A 186 9.76 -37.05 -15.23
C VAL A 186 9.01 -37.36 -16.56
N PRO A 187 7.68 -37.19 -16.64
CA PRO A 187 6.89 -37.58 -17.81
C PRO A 187 7.14 -36.71 -19.05
N GLU A 188 7.10 -37.34 -20.24
CA GLU A 188 7.42 -36.84 -21.61
C GLU A 188 6.66 -35.58 -22.10
N VAL A 189 5.88 -34.91 -21.26
CA VAL A 189 5.07 -33.75 -21.66
C VAL A 189 5.93 -32.52 -21.96
N GLU A 190 7.10 -32.40 -21.31
CA GLU A 190 8.07 -31.33 -21.59
C GLU A 190 8.80 -31.51 -22.92
N ALA A 191 8.99 -32.77 -23.37
CA ALA A 191 9.63 -33.07 -24.65
C ALA A 191 8.73 -32.70 -25.84
N ALA A 192 7.41 -32.88 -25.71
CA ALA A 192 6.45 -32.49 -26.74
C ALA A 192 6.32 -30.96 -26.89
N MET A 193 6.41 -30.21 -25.78
CA MET A 193 6.41 -28.74 -25.82
C MET A 193 7.71 -28.17 -26.41
N ALA A 194 8.86 -28.81 -26.14
CA ALA A 194 10.14 -28.41 -26.73
C ALA A 194 10.18 -28.64 -28.25
N GLN A 195 9.58 -29.73 -28.74
CA GLN A 195 9.53 -30.04 -30.18
C GLN A 195 8.55 -29.11 -30.95
N ALA A 196 7.43 -28.74 -30.33
CA ALA A 196 6.50 -27.76 -30.92
C ALA A 196 7.10 -26.35 -31.01
N ALA A 197 7.92 -25.96 -30.04
CA ALA A 197 8.63 -24.68 -30.06
C ALA A 197 9.74 -24.63 -31.13
N ALA A 198 10.43 -25.74 -31.37
CA ALA A 198 11.47 -25.84 -32.41
C ALA A 198 10.88 -25.76 -33.84
N ALA A 199 9.74 -26.42 -34.09
CA ALA A 199 9.07 -26.37 -35.40
C ALA A 199 8.52 -24.97 -35.73
N ALA A 200 8.07 -24.21 -34.72
CA ALA A 200 7.61 -22.83 -34.90
C ALA A 200 8.76 -21.85 -35.20
N ALA A 201 9.97 -22.13 -34.69
CA ALA A 201 11.16 -21.32 -34.97
C ALA A 201 11.68 -21.52 -36.40
N GLU A 202 11.66 -22.75 -36.93
CA GLU A 202 12.07 -23.03 -38.32
C GLU A 202 11.08 -22.47 -39.35
N ALA A 203 9.77 -22.51 -39.07
CA ALA A 203 8.76 -21.91 -39.94
C ALA A 203 8.88 -20.38 -40.04
N LYS A 204 9.33 -19.72 -38.96
CA LYS A 204 9.55 -18.27 -38.94
C LYS A 204 10.85 -17.88 -39.66
N ALA A 205 11.91 -18.69 -39.55
CA ALA A 205 13.17 -18.48 -40.25
C ALA A 205 13.05 -18.70 -41.79
N ALA A 206 12.20 -19.63 -42.23
CA ALA A 206 11.92 -19.84 -43.65
C ALA A 206 11.08 -18.71 -44.29
N ALA A 207 10.24 -18.03 -43.50
CA ALA A 207 9.45 -16.89 -43.96
C ALA A 207 10.29 -15.60 -44.12
N GLU A 208 11.32 -15.39 -43.30
CA GLU A 208 12.22 -14.23 -43.41
C GLU A 208 13.30 -14.40 -44.50
N ALA A 209 13.66 -15.63 -44.88
CA ALA A 209 14.60 -15.88 -45.99
C ALA A 209 13.98 -15.78 -47.39
N GLY A 210 12.64 -15.81 -47.51
CA GLY A 210 11.91 -15.70 -48.78
C GLY A 210 11.56 -14.27 -49.20
N ALA A 211 11.65 -13.30 -48.30
CA ALA A 211 11.31 -11.89 -48.56
C ALA A 211 12.52 -11.00 -48.92
N GLY A 212 13.75 -11.51 -48.79
CA GLY A 212 15.00 -10.75 -48.99
C GLY A 212 15.56 -10.69 -50.42
N ALA A 213 14.84 -11.19 -51.44
CA ALA A 213 15.40 -11.32 -52.79
C ALA A 213 14.54 -10.72 -53.93
N ALA A 214 13.47 -9.97 -53.64
CA ALA A 214 12.57 -9.45 -54.69
C ALA A 214 12.27 -7.94 -54.65
N GLU A 215 12.75 -7.17 -53.67
CA GLU A 215 12.62 -5.71 -53.66
C GLU A 215 13.99 -5.06 -53.47
N ALA A 216 14.83 -5.21 -54.49
CA ALA A 216 16.04 -4.41 -54.70
C ALA A 216 16.01 -3.85 -56.13
N GLU A 217 14.90 -3.19 -56.50
CA GLU A 217 14.84 -2.19 -57.56
C GLU A 217 13.57 -1.35 -57.32
N ALA A 218 13.75 -0.02 -57.32
CA ALA A 218 12.73 1.03 -57.16
C ALA A 218 12.36 1.45 -55.73
N GLU A 219 13.23 2.22 -55.08
CA GLU A 219 12.88 3.58 -54.59
C GLU A 219 14.15 4.30 -54.15
N ALA A 220 14.66 5.18 -55.00
CA ALA A 220 15.44 6.33 -54.56
C ALA A 220 14.61 7.58 -54.82
N GLU A 221 14.42 8.31 -53.72
CA GLU A 221 14.29 9.77 -53.65
C GLU A 221 12.89 10.37 -53.42
N GLU A 222 12.74 10.85 -52.18
CA GLU A 222 11.73 11.74 -51.60
C GLU A 222 11.78 13.17 -52.22
N PRO A 223 10.88 14.12 -51.88
CA PRO A 223 9.96 14.72 -52.84
C PRO A 223 10.14 16.24 -53.02
N ALA A 224 9.62 16.81 -54.12
CA ALA A 224 9.39 18.25 -54.22
C ALA A 224 8.23 18.61 -55.19
N ALA A 225 7.31 19.44 -54.70
CA ALA A 225 6.17 20.02 -55.42
C ALA A 225 6.58 21.33 -56.19
N PRO A 226 5.68 22.03 -56.91
CA PRO A 226 5.58 21.93 -58.38
C PRO A 226 5.89 23.23 -59.15
N ALA A 227 6.19 23.06 -60.44
CA ALA A 227 6.00 23.90 -61.63
C ALA A 227 6.10 25.46 -61.54
N GLU A 228 7.03 26.06 -62.31
CA GLU A 228 6.75 26.86 -63.53
C GLU A 228 8.00 27.63 -64.03
N GLY A 229 8.17 27.70 -65.36
CA GLY A 229 8.65 28.93 -66.02
C GLY A 229 10.15 29.12 -66.32
N ARG A 230 10.59 28.54 -67.44
CA ARG A 230 11.36 29.18 -68.54
C ARG A 230 12.32 30.38 -68.26
N ARG A 231 13.46 30.28 -68.98
CA ARG A 231 14.39 31.33 -69.50
C ARG A 231 15.62 31.58 -68.62
N GLU A 232 16.75 31.02 -69.03
CA GLU A 232 17.69 31.55 -70.04
C GLU A 232 18.74 32.48 -69.41
N ALA A 233 19.97 32.23 -69.85
CA ALA A 233 21.08 33.15 -69.96
C ALA A 233 22.00 33.38 -68.74
N MET A 234 23.25 32.95 -69.00
CA MET A 234 24.48 33.74 -68.89
C MET A 234 25.02 34.01 -67.49
N LEU A 235 26.17 33.40 -67.15
CA LEU A 235 27.52 33.89 -67.48
C LEU A 235 27.83 35.25 -66.82
N ALA A 236 28.58 35.20 -65.72
CA ALA A 236 29.71 36.05 -65.34
C ALA A 236 30.14 35.59 -63.94
N SER A 237 31.38 35.13 -63.73
CA SER A 237 32.58 35.98 -63.56
C SER A 237 32.42 36.99 -62.44
#